data_AF-A0A945CLS1-F1
#
_entry.id   AF-A0A945CLS1-F1
#
_cell.length_a   1.000
_cell.length_b   1.000
_cell.length_c   1.000
_cell.angle_alpha   90.00
_cell.angle_beta   90.00
_cell.angle_gamma   90.00
#
_symmetry.space_group_name_H-M   'P 1'
#
loop_
_entity.id
_entity.type
_entity.pdbx_description
1 polymer ?
#
loop_
_entity_poly.entity_id
_entity_poly.type
_entity_poly.pdbx_seq_one_letter_code
_entity_poly.pdbx_strand_id
1 'polypeptide(L)'
;PEHRFKDLQTAVEWRQLHPTLRLAVWLVAIEDRSMVLTDIARTPEGYVGMGLEPQRESRHYVGEDGYSRAVDLRVSDAGRLRNWARQGLFLLMGVETVRHVGTADHLHVALPE
;
A
#
# COMPACT_ATOMS: atom_id res chain seq x y z
N PRO A 1 1.60 2.34 13.17
CA PRO A 1 0.51 1.95 12.25
C PRO A 1 -0.59 1.08 12.88
N GLU A 2 -0.46 0.60 14.13
CA GLU A 2 -1.29 -0.45 14.74
C GLU A 2 -2.82 -0.21 14.76
N HIS A 3 -3.28 1.01 14.44
CA HIS A 3 -4.71 1.35 14.33
C HIS A 3 -5.07 2.06 13.01
N ARG A 4 -4.29 1.84 11.95
CA ARG A 4 -4.35 2.64 10.70
C ARG A 4 -4.62 1.78 9.47
N PHE A 5 -5.53 0.83 9.64
CA PHE A 5 -5.96 -0.10 8.62
C PHE A 5 -7.41 0.19 8.26
N LYS A 6 -7.76 0.06 6.98
CA LYS A 6 -9.14 0.23 6.50
C LYS A 6 -10.11 -0.71 7.20
N ASP A 7 -9.68 -1.95 7.46
CA ASP A 7 -10.46 -3.01 8.09
C ASP A 7 -9.55 -3.99 8.84
N LEU A 8 -10.17 -4.95 9.54
CA LEU A 8 -9.47 -5.99 10.30
C LEU A 8 -8.63 -6.91 9.42
N GLN A 9 -9.07 -7.16 8.19
CA GLN A 9 -8.34 -8.02 7.26
C GLN A 9 -6.99 -7.37 6.90
N THR A 10 -7.00 -6.10 6.52
CA THR A 10 -5.76 -5.35 6.23
C THR A 10 -4.83 -5.32 7.45
N ALA A 11 -5.38 -5.28 8.67
CA ALA A 11 -4.59 -5.34 9.90
C ALA A 11 -3.89 -6.69 10.11
N VAL A 12 -4.55 -7.80 9.76
CA VAL A 12 -3.95 -9.15 9.80
C VAL A 12 -2.85 -9.30 8.74
N GLU A 13 -3.10 -8.78 7.53
CA GLU A 13 -2.16 -8.80 6.41
C GLU A 13 -0.89 -7.98 6.65
N TRP A 14 -0.87 -7.08 7.65
CA TRP A 14 0.32 -6.29 8.00
C TRP A 14 1.59 -7.13 8.14
N ARG A 15 1.49 -8.35 8.67
CA ARG A 15 2.65 -9.24 8.84
C ARG A 15 3.16 -9.84 7.52
N GLN A 16 2.32 -9.84 6.48
CA GLN A 16 2.66 -10.27 5.13
C GLN A 16 3.25 -9.12 4.30
N LEU A 17 3.20 -7.87 4.74
CA LEU A 17 3.92 -6.80 4.05
C LEU A 17 5.44 -6.98 4.21
N HIS A 18 6.18 -6.87 3.10
CA HIS A 18 7.63 -6.98 3.12
C HIS A 18 8.27 -6.06 4.19
N PRO A 19 9.25 -6.53 4.99
CA PRO A 19 9.84 -5.75 6.10
C PRO A 19 10.32 -4.34 5.71
N THR A 20 10.93 -4.19 4.52
CA THR A 20 11.36 -2.88 4.00
C THR A 20 10.19 -1.91 3.83
N LEU A 21 9.06 -2.38 3.29
CA LEU A 21 7.88 -1.54 3.14
C LEU A 21 7.23 -1.24 4.49
N ARG A 22 7.24 -2.19 5.43
CA ARG A 22 6.78 -1.92 6.81
C ARG A 22 7.58 -0.80 7.47
N LEU A 23 8.91 -0.80 7.30
CA LEU A 23 9.78 0.25 7.81
C LEU A 23 9.49 1.60 7.13
N ALA A 24 9.38 1.62 5.80
CA ALA A 24 9.06 2.83 5.04
C ALA A 24 7.70 3.44 5.48
N VAL A 25 6.67 2.60 5.57
CA VAL A 25 5.35 3.00 6.10
C VAL A 25 5.46 3.52 7.53
N TRP A 26 6.25 2.87 8.38
CA TRP A 26 6.43 3.32 9.76
C TRP A 26 7.08 4.71 9.83
N LEU A 27 8.09 4.99 9.01
CA LEU A 27 8.74 6.31 8.96
C LEU A 27 7.77 7.41 8.50
N VAL A 28 6.98 7.17 7.44
CA VAL A 28 5.97 8.14 6.99
C VAL A 28 4.88 8.33 8.05
N ALA A 29 4.50 7.25 8.75
CA ALA A 29 3.49 7.28 9.80
C ALA A 29 3.88 8.08 11.06
N ILE A 30 5.17 8.39 11.27
CA ILE A 30 5.63 9.26 12.36
C ILE A 30 5.12 10.67 12.14
N GLU A 31 5.28 11.20 10.93
CA GLU A 31 4.74 12.50 10.53
C GLU A 31 3.22 12.36 10.35
N ASP A 32 2.81 11.51 9.42
CA ASP A 32 1.42 11.47 9.02
C ASP A 32 0.59 10.50 9.88
N ARG A 33 0.10 11.03 10.99
CA ARG A 33 -0.69 10.27 11.94
C ARG A 33 -2.06 9.82 11.44
N SER A 34 -2.56 10.41 10.35
CA SER A 34 -3.86 10.06 9.77
C SER A 34 -3.75 9.19 8.51
N MET A 35 -2.55 8.73 8.14
CA MET A 35 -2.37 7.79 7.03
C MET A 35 -3.20 6.52 7.25
N VAL A 36 -3.88 6.03 6.22
CA VAL A 36 -4.66 4.77 6.27
C VAL A 36 -4.16 3.83 5.19
N LEU A 37 -3.80 2.60 5.60
CA LEU A 37 -3.49 1.50 4.69
C LEU A 37 -4.79 0.84 4.24
N THR A 38 -4.99 0.72 2.94
CA THR A 38 -6.24 0.25 2.34
C THR A 38 -6.15 -1.15 1.75
N ASP A 39 -4.94 -1.60 1.41
CA ASP A 39 -4.72 -2.91 0.81
C ASP A 39 -3.24 -3.35 0.97
N ILE A 40 -2.98 -4.63 1.24
CA ILE A 40 -1.64 -5.18 1.43
C ILE A 40 -1.48 -6.45 0.62
N ALA A 41 -2.29 -7.47 0.90
CA ALA A 41 -2.20 -8.77 0.25
C ALA A 41 -3.46 -9.03 -0.57
N ARG A 42 -3.29 -9.28 -1.87
CA ARG A 42 -4.39 -9.66 -2.77
C ARG A 42 -4.22 -11.08 -3.26
N THR A 43 -5.32 -11.66 -3.71
CA THR A 43 -5.32 -12.89 -4.51
C THR A 43 -5.89 -12.59 -5.91
N PRO A 44 -5.63 -13.45 -6.90
CA PRO A 44 -6.28 -13.36 -8.21
C PRO A 44 -7.81 -13.29 -8.10
N GLU A 45 -8.41 -14.11 -7.23
CA GLU A 45 -9.86 -14.11 -6.97
C GLU A 45 -10.34 -12.79 -6.38
N GLY A 46 -9.51 -12.14 -5.55
CA GLY A 46 -9.76 -10.80 -5.04
C GLY A 46 -9.90 -9.78 -6.17
N TYR A 47 -9.03 -9.82 -7.20
CA TYR A 47 -9.16 -8.97 -8.38
C TYR A 47 -10.44 -9.26 -9.17
N VAL A 48 -10.78 -10.54 -9.37
CA VAL A 48 -12.04 -10.94 -10.03
C VAL A 48 -13.25 -10.41 -9.27
N GLY A 49 -13.25 -10.51 -7.94
CA GLY A 49 -14.30 -9.98 -7.08
C GLY A 49 -14.48 -8.46 -7.17
N MET A 50 -13.42 -7.73 -7.56
CA MET A 50 -13.45 -6.29 -7.85
C MET A 50 -13.86 -5.97 -9.30
N GLY A 51 -14.12 -6.98 -10.14
CA GLY A 51 -14.39 -6.80 -11.57
C GLY A 51 -13.15 -6.44 -12.38
N LEU A 52 -11.95 -6.77 -11.89
CA LEU A 52 -10.67 -6.52 -12.55
C LEU A 52 -10.10 -7.82 -13.11
N GLU A 53 -9.38 -7.73 -14.22
CA GLU A 53 -8.62 -8.86 -14.74
C GLU A 53 -7.41 -9.14 -13.82
N PRO A 54 -7.25 -10.39 -13.33
CA PRO A 54 -6.10 -10.74 -12.50
C PRO A 54 -4.81 -10.57 -13.29
N GLN A 55 -3.88 -9.79 -12.74
CA GLN A 55 -2.54 -9.71 -13.32
C GLN A 55 -1.76 -10.98 -12.97
N ARG A 56 -0.82 -11.39 -13.85
CA ARG A 56 0.04 -12.57 -13.59
C ARG A 56 1.03 -12.31 -12.46
N GLU A 57 1.54 -11.09 -12.37
CA GLU A 57 2.64 -10.71 -11.48
C GLU A 57 2.28 -9.45 -10.67
N SER A 58 1.16 -9.49 -9.93
CA SER A 58 0.83 -8.39 -9.03
C SER A 58 1.77 -8.38 -7.83
N ARG A 59 2.35 -7.21 -7.51
CA ARG A 59 3.16 -7.03 -6.30
C ARG A 59 2.37 -7.11 -4.99
N HIS A 60 1.03 -7.09 -5.06
CA HIS A 60 0.19 -7.39 -3.92
C HIS A 60 0.04 -8.89 -3.65
N TYR A 61 0.40 -9.75 -4.60
CA TYR A 61 0.42 -11.19 -4.34
C TYR A 61 1.55 -11.50 -3.35
N VAL A 62 1.24 -12.41 -2.42
CA VAL A 62 2.23 -12.93 -1.49
C VAL A 62 3.16 -13.86 -2.27
N GLY A 63 4.43 -13.49 -2.36
CA GLY A 63 5.45 -14.29 -3.04
C GLY A 63 5.84 -15.55 -2.27
N GLU A 64 6.75 -16.34 -2.84
CA GLU A 64 7.29 -17.55 -2.20
C GLU A 64 8.03 -17.24 -0.89
N ASP A 65 8.54 -16.01 -0.74
CA ASP A 65 9.17 -15.50 0.48
C ASP A 65 8.17 -15.20 1.61
N GLY A 66 6.87 -15.35 1.33
CA GLY A 66 5.79 -15.12 2.29
C GLY A 66 5.39 -13.65 2.41
N TYR A 67 5.85 -12.78 1.52
CA TYR A 67 5.56 -11.34 1.57
C TYR A 67 4.88 -10.79 0.32
N SER A 68 3.96 -9.84 0.51
CA SER A 68 3.57 -8.90 -0.54
C SER A 68 4.60 -7.77 -0.62
N ARG A 69 4.83 -7.30 -1.85
CA ARG A 69 5.83 -6.27 -2.18
C ARG A 69 5.17 -4.94 -2.57
N ALA A 70 3.91 -4.76 -2.20
CA ALA A 70 3.18 -3.51 -2.38
C ALA A 70 2.17 -3.26 -1.25
N VAL A 71 1.81 -1.99 -1.07
CA VAL A 71 0.77 -1.51 -0.15
C VAL A 71 0.06 -0.30 -0.75
N ASP A 72 -1.26 -0.26 -0.62
CA ASP A 72 -2.07 0.88 -1.04
C ASP A 72 -2.40 1.76 0.17
N LEU A 73 -2.29 3.07 -0.02
CA LEU A 73 -2.60 4.09 0.98
C LEU A 73 -3.75 4.97 0.51
N ARG A 74 -4.69 5.29 1.41
CA ARG A 74 -5.74 6.28 1.11
C ARG A 74 -5.13 7.67 0.94
N VAL A 75 -5.58 8.38 -0.09
CA VAL A 75 -5.20 9.79 -0.33
C VAL A 75 -6.40 10.73 -0.43
N SER A 76 -7.62 10.20 -0.57
CA SER A 76 -8.84 10.99 -0.73
C SER A 76 -9.20 11.85 0.49
N ASP A 77 -8.71 11.48 1.68
CA ASP A 77 -8.93 12.18 2.95
C ASP A 77 -7.82 13.18 3.30
N ALA A 78 -6.83 13.31 2.42
CA ALA A 78 -5.69 14.19 2.63
C ALA A 78 -5.60 15.24 1.52
N GLY A 79 -5.32 16.48 1.90
CA GLY A 79 -5.12 17.57 0.94
C GLY A 79 -3.92 17.31 0.02
N ARG A 80 -3.91 17.96 -1.15
CA ARG A 80 -2.88 17.78 -2.19
C ARG A 80 -1.45 17.88 -1.67
N LEU A 81 -1.16 18.87 -0.82
CA LEU A 81 0.17 19.08 -0.26
C LEU A 81 0.64 17.90 0.60
N ARG A 82 -0.26 17.35 1.42
CA ARG A 82 0.05 16.22 2.29
C ARG A 82 0.31 14.95 1.47
N ASN A 83 -0.52 14.70 0.46
CA ASN A 83 -0.30 13.59 -0.47
C ASN A 83 1.02 13.72 -1.23
N TRP A 84 1.36 14.92 -1.67
CA TRP A 84 2.64 15.20 -2.31
C TRP A 84 3.81 14.92 -1.37
N ALA A 85 3.75 15.37 -0.11
CA ALA A 85 4.79 15.12 0.88
C ALA A 85 4.94 13.61 1.19
N ARG A 86 3.83 12.89 1.38
CA ARG A 86 3.81 11.43 1.58
C ARG A 86 4.52 10.72 0.42
N GLN A 87 4.10 11.01 -0.81
CA GLN A 87 4.70 10.42 -2.01
C GLN A 87 6.19 10.75 -2.12
N GLY A 88 6.58 12.01 -1.86
CA GLY A 88 7.98 12.43 -1.84
C GLY A 88 8.83 11.66 -0.84
N LEU A 89 8.32 11.41 0.37
CA LEU A 89 9.04 10.62 1.38
C LEU A 89 9.28 9.18 0.93
N PHE A 90 8.28 8.53 0.31
CA PHE A 90 8.46 7.19 -0.24
C PHE A 90 9.47 7.16 -1.38
N LEU A 91 9.38 8.12 -2.31
CA LEU A 91 10.35 8.24 -3.40
C LEU A 91 11.78 8.49 -2.89
N LEU A 92 11.96 9.31 -1.85
CA LEU A 92 13.26 9.54 -1.22
C LEU A 92 13.85 8.28 -0.56
N MET A 93 12.99 7.37 -0.09
CA MET A 93 13.41 6.06 0.44
C MET A 93 13.74 5.04 -0.66
N GLY A 94 13.55 5.39 -1.94
CA GLY A 94 13.88 4.53 -3.08
C GLY A 94 12.83 3.47 -3.40
N VAL A 95 11.60 3.60 -2.89
CA VAL A 95 10.48 2.71 -3.25
C VAL A 95 9.63 3.33 -4.35
N GLU A 96 9.09 2.49 -5.22
CA GLU A 96 8.21 2.94 -6.29
C GLU A 96 6.89 3.44 -5.72
N THR A 97 6.41 4.57 -6.22
CA THR A 97 5.20 5.19 -5.67
C THR A 97 4.37 5.85 -6.77
N VAL A 98 3.17 5.33 -7.01
CA VAL A 98 2.25 5.79 -8.06
C VAL A 98 0.87 6.06 -7.46
N ARG A 99 0.25 7.19 -7.84
CA ARG A 99 -1.13 7.47 -7.46
C ARG A 99 -2.08 6.91 -8.53
N HIS A 100 -3.03 6.09 -8.13
CA HIS A 100 -4.11 5.61 -8.98
C HIS A 100 -5.42 6.32 -8.63
N VAL A 101 -6.24 6.57 -9.65
CA VAL A 101 -7.57 7.22 -9.51
C VAL A 101 -8.68 6.35 -10.12
N GLY A 102 -8.37 5.14 -10.62
CA GLY A 102 -9.30 4.27 -11.35
C GLY A 102 -10.33 3.60 -10.43
N THR A 103 -9.95 2.48 -9.81
CA THR A 103 -10.84 1.69 -8.92
C THR A 103 -11.10 2.40 -7.60
N ALA A 104 -10.09 3.12 -7.10
CA ALA A 104 -10.16 3.99 -5.94
C ALA A 104 -9.03 5.02 -6.03
N ASP A 105 -9.18 6.18 -5.38
CA ASP A 105 -8.11 7.16 -5.24
C ASP A 105 -7.15 6.74 -4.11
N HIS A 106 -6.00 6.19 -4.49
CA HIS A 106 -5.00 5.66 -3.57
C HIS A 106 -3.58 5.89 -4.09
N LEU A 107 -2.62 5.86 -3.16
CA LEU A 107 -1.19 5.84 -3.44
C LEU A 107 -0.70 4.41 -3.31
N HIS A 108 -0.30 3.81 -4.43
CA HIS A 108 0.35 2.53 -4.47
C HIS A 108 1.84 2.70 -4.20
N VAL A 109 2.36 2.00 -3.20
CA VAL A 109 3.78 1.99 -2.82
C VAL A 109 4.30 0.57 -2.94
N ALA A 110 5.39 0.37 -3.68
CA ALA A 110 5.93 -0.95 -3.95
C ALA A 110 7.45 -0.98 -3.94
N LEU A 111 8.02 -2.16 -3.69
CA LEU A 111 9.45 -2.36 -3.93
C LEU A 111 9.74 -2.24 -5.43
N PRO A 112 10.95 -1.74 -5.80
CA PRO A 112 11.43 -1.85 -7.17
C PRO A 112 11.62 -3.31 -7.55
N GLU A 113 11.50 -3.59 -8.84
CA GLU A 113 11.78 -4.91 -9.44
C GLU A 113 13.26 -5.30 -9.39
#